data_AF-A0A2E9VZA3-F1
#
_entry.id   AF-A0A2E9VZA3-F1
#
_cell.length_a   1.000
_cell.length_b   1.000
_cell.length_c   1.000
_cell.angle_alpha   90.00
_cell.angle_beta   90.00
_cell.angle_gamma   90.00
#
_symmetry.space_group_name_H-M   'P 1'
#
loop_
_entity.id
_entity.type
_entity.pdbx_description
1 polymer ?
#
loop_
_entity_poly.entity_id
_entity_poly.type
_entity_poly.pdbx_seq_one_letter_code
_entity_poly.pdbx_strand_id
1 'polypeptide(L)'
;VDVCVVIGANDVVNPDARENEGSPIYGMPVIEVDRAKTVFVLKRSMASGFAGIDNPLFLKENTRMLFGDAKESISTLVSEFKS
;
A
#
# COMPACT_ATOMS: atom_id res chain seq x y z
N VAL A 1 3.52 12.71 -8.21
CA VAL A 1 2.19 12.19 -7.83
C VAL A 1 1.85 12.76 -6.45
N ASP A 2 0.78 13.53 -6.33
CA ASP A 2 0.38 14.10 -5.04
C ASP A 2 -0.22 13.04 -4.12
N VAL A 3 -1.13 12.21 -4.65
CA VAL A 3 -1.76 11.13 -3.90
C VAL A 3 -1.67 9.83 -4.70
N CYS A 4 -1.22 8.76 -4.05
CA CYS A 4 -1.29 7.39 -4.56
C CYS A 4 -2.28 6.58 -3.72
N VAL A 5 -3.21 5.87 -4.37
CA VAL A 5 -4.18 5.00 -3.69
C VAL A 5 -3.86 3.56 -4.06
N VAL A 6 -3.39 2.79 -3.09
CA VAL A 6 -3.05 1.37 -3.20
C VAL A 6 -4.24 0.57 -2.71
N ILE A 7 -4.83 -0.25 -3.57
CA ILE A 7 -6.02 -1.05 -3.25
C ILE A 7 -5.66 -2.53 -3.26
N GLY A 8 -5.65 -3.16 -2.08
CA GLY A 8 -5.45 -4.61 -1.95
C GLY A 8 -4.05 -5.13 -2.32
N ALA A 9 -3.14 -4.28 -2.79
CA ALA A 9 -1.77 -4.65 -3.11
C ALA A 9 -0.88 -4.62 -1.86
N ASN A 10 0.07 -5.56 -1.80
CA ASN A 10 1.08 -5.66 -0.74
C ASN A 10 2.49 -5.86 -1.33
N ASP A 11 2.80 -7.07 -1.81
CA ASP A 11 4.17 -7.42 -2.22
C ASP A 11 4.66 -6.57 -3.41
N VAL A 12 3.78 -6.26 -4.37
CA VAL A 12 4.10 -5.45 -5.57
C VAL A 12 4.36 -3.97 -5.29
N VAL A 13 4.15 -3.51 -4.05
CA VAL A 13 4.45 -2.14 -3.60
C VAL A 13 5.43 -2.13 -2.42
N ASN A 14 6.03 -3.28 -2.09
CA ASN A 14 6.88 -3.43 -0.91
C ASN A 14 8.29 -2.86 -1.17
N PRO A 15 8.73 -1.81 -0.45
CA PRO A 15 10.06 -1.21 -0.61
C PRO A 15 11.22 -2.16 -0.32
N ASP A 16 11.00 -3.23 0.44
CA ASP A 16 12.06 -4.20 0.74
C ASP A 16 12.62 -4.85 -0.53
N ALA A 17 11.85 -4.90 -1.62
CA ALA A 17 12.32 -5.41 -2.90
C ALA A 17 13.52 -4.64 -3.48
N ARG A 18 13.75 -3.39 -3.04
CA ARG A 18 14.91 -2.57 -3.48
C ARG A 18 15.81 -2.11 -2.33
N GLU A 19 15.31 -2.04 -1.10
CA GLU A 19 16.03 -1.47 0.05
C GLU A 19 16.69 -2.54 0.93
N ASN A 20 16.26 -3.81 0.83
CA ASN A 20 16.67 -4.88 1.74
C ASN A 20 17.17 -6.13 0.99
N GLU A 21 18.49 -6.27 0.85
CA GLU A 21 19.15 -7.41 0.20
C GLU A 21 18.82 -8.77 0.85
N GLY A 22 18.45 -8.79 2.13
CA GLY A 22 18.05 -10.01 2.86
C GLY A 22 16.59 -10.40 2.64
N SER A 23 15.79 -9.57 1.96
CA SER A 23 14.37 -9.84 1.73
C SER A 23 14.17 -10.93 0.67
N PRO A 24 13.22 -11.88 0.85
CA PRO A 24 12.87 -12.88 -0.16
C PRO A 24 12.40 -12.29 -1.51
N ILE A 25 11.98 -11.01 -1.52
CA ILE A 25 11.53 -10.30 -2.71
C ILE A 25 12.58 -9.32 -3.25
N TYR A 26 13.81 -9.34 -2.74
CA TYR A 26 14.86 -8.45 -3.23
C TYR A 26 15.13 -8.66 -4.73
N GLY A 27 15.22 -7.55 -5.47
CA GLY A 27 15.36 -7.55 -6.92
C GLY A 27 14.05 -7.74 -7.70
N MET A 28 12.92 -7.98 -7.02
CA MET A 28 11.61 -8.01 -7.67
C MET A 28 11.24 -6.60 -8.17
N PRO A 29 10.81 -6.44 -9.44
CA PRO A 29 10.32 -5.14 -9.90
C PRO A 29 9.01 -4.79 -9.16
N VAL A 30 9.04 -3.70 -8.39
CA VAL A 30 7.90 -3.18 -7.61
C VAL A 30 7.52 -1.77 -8.06
N ILE A 31 6.28 -1.38 -7.78
CA ILE A 31 5.81 -0.01 -8.01
C ILE A 31 6.25 0.85 -6.82
N GLU A 32 7.02 1.89 -7.10
CA GLU A 32 7.59 2.82 -6.10
C GLU A 32 6.57 3.84 -5.61
N VAL A 33 5.46 3.35 -5.03
CA VAL A 33 4.33 4.17 -4.57
C VAL A 33 4.72 5.14 -3.45
N ASP A 34 5.76 4.81 -2.70
CA ASP A 34 6.28 5.61 -1.59
C ASP A 34 6.90 6.95 -2.03
N ARG A 35 7.18 7.12 -3.33
CA ARG A 35 7.62 8.39 -3.91
C ARG A 35 6.49 9.42 -4.05
N ALA A 36 5.23 9.05 -3.84
CA ALA A 36 4.12 10.00 -3.82
C ALA A 36 4.14 10.87 -2.55
N LYS A 37 3.59 12.09 -2.61
CA LYS A 37 3.53 12.97 -1.43
C LYS A 37 2.70 12.35 -0.30
N THR A 38 1.60 11.68 -0.65
CA THR A 38 0.75 10.91 0.28
C THR A 38 0.36 9.57 -0.34
N VAL A 39 0.41 8.50 0.44
CA VAL A 39 -0.03 7.15 0.03
C VAL A 39 -1.18 6.70 0.92
N PHE A 40 -2.30 6.31 0.32
CA PHE A 40 -3.39 5.60 1.02
C PHE A 40 -3.33 4.13 0.67
N VAL A 41 -3.30 3.27 1.68
CA VAL A 41 -3.32 1.81 1.49
C VAL A 41 -4.63 1.27 2.04
N LEU A 42 -5.45 0.69 1.16
CA LEU A 42 -6.72 0.05 1.51
C LEU A 42 -6.52 -1.45 1.64
N LYS A 43 -6.69 -1.97 2.86
CA LYS A 43 -6.62 -3.41 3.16
C LYS A 43 -7.43 -3.76 4.39
N ARG A 44 -7.66 -5.05 4.66
CA ARG A 44 -8.51 -5.48 5.79
C ARG A 44 -7.83 -5.45 7.15
N SER A 45 -6.51 -5.62 7.21
CA SER A 45 -5.73 -5.71 8.46
C SER A 45 -4.25 -5.47 8.18
N MET A 46 -3.34 -5.60 9.15
CA MET A 46 -1.88 -5.55 8.94
C MET A 46 -1.25 -6.85 8.38
N ALA A 47 -2.06 -7.86 8.05
CA ALA A 47 -1.56 -9.15 7.57
C ALA A 47 -0.61 -9.04 6.35
N SER A 48 0.38 -9.93 6.30
CA SER A 48 1.35 -10.04 5.21
C SER A 48 0.71 -10.50 3.91
N GLY A 49 1.44 -10.30 2.80
CA GLY A 49 1.05 -10.72 1.47
C GLY A 49 1.39 -12.18 1.20
N PHE A 50 1.53 -12.54 -0.07
CA PHE A 50 1.88 -13.90 -0.47
C PHE A 50 3.31 -14.25 -0.04
N ALA A 51 4.23 -13.29 -0.11
CA ALA A 51 5.60 -13.46 0.34
C ALA A 51 5.74 -13.67 1.87
N GLY A 52 4.65 -13.48 2.64
CA GLY A 52 4.64 -13.74 4.08
C GLY A 52 5.49 -12.79 4.92
N ILE A 53 5.98 -11.70 4.33
CA ILE A 53 6.80 -10.69 5.00
C ILE A 53 5.99 -9.42 5.31
N ASP A 54 6.51 -8.65 6.27
CA ASP A 54 6.00 -7.32 6.56
C ASP A 54 6.34 -6.35 5.42
N ASN A 55 5.59 -5.25 5.34
CA ASN A 55 5.79 -4.23 4.33
C ASN A 55 6.10 -2.88 5.00
N PRO A 56 7.36 -2.41 4.92
CA PRO A 56 7.78 -1.14 5.51
C PRO A 56 6.98 0.07 5.01
N LEU A 57 6.36 0.00 3.82
CA LEU A 57 5.50 1.06 3.29
C LEU A 57 4.43 1.48 4.30
N PHE A 58 3.86 0.52 5.04
CA PHE A 58 2.74 0.76 5.94
C PHE A 58 3.10 1.61 7.16
N LEU A 59 4.41 1.74 7.43
CA LEU A 59 4.95 2.51 8.55
C LEU A 59 5.58 3.83 8.12
N LYS A 60 5.67 4.11 6.81
CA LYS A 60 6.24 5.39 6.32
C LYS A 60 5.34 6.57 6.71
N GLU A 61 5.97 7.70 7.04
CA GLU A 61 5.29 8.90 7.51
C GLU A 61 4.28 9.49 6.51
N ASN A 62 4.48 9.28 5.21
CA ASN A 62 3.58 9.71 4.16
C ASN A 62 2.47 8.68 3.84
N THR A 63 2.45 7.53 4.52
CA THR A 63 1.45 6.48 4.32
C THR A 63 0.32 6.59 5.33
N ARG A 64 -0.91 6.34 4.87
CA ARG A 64 -2.12 6.27 5.68
C ARG A 64 -2.81 4.95 5.40
N MET A 65 -3.02 4.16 6.45
CA MET A 65 -3.71 2.87 6.38
C MET A 65 -5.22 3.08 6.52
N LEU A 66 -5.98 2.60 5.55
CA LEU A 66 -7.44 2.59 5.57
C LEU A 66 -7.90 1.13 5.69
N PHE A 67 -8.33 0.75 6.90
CA PHE A 67 -8.77 -0.61 7.17
C PHE A 67 -10.23 -0.82 6.79
N GLY A 68 -10.50 -1.84 5.99
CA GLY A 68 -11.87 -2.20 5.59
C GLY A 68 -11.94 -3.02 4.32
N ASP A 69 -13.17 -3.28 3.87
CA ASP A 69 -13.41 -3.78 2.52
C ASP A 69 -13.12 -2.67 1.49
N ALA A 70 -12.38 -3.04 0.44
CA ALA A 70 -11.94 -2.08 -0.58
C ALA A 70 -13.11 -1.49 -1.37
N LYS A 71 -14.12 -2.31 -1.70
CA LYS A 71 -15.26 -1.87 -2.50
C LYS A 71 -16.14 -0.93 -1.70
N GLU A 72 -16.43 -1.27 -0.45
CA GLU A 72 -17.22 -0.42 0.45
C GLU A 72 -16.53 0.93 0.70
N SER A 73 -15.24 0.90 1.03
CA SER A 73 -14.46 2.11 1.31
C SER A 73 -14.41 3.06 0.11
N ILE A 74 -14.15 2.53 -1.09
CA ILE A 74 -14.12 3.33 -2.32
C ILE A 74 -15.51 3.83 -2.69
N SER A 75 -16.55 3.01 -2.54
CA SER A 75 -17.93 3.42 -2.85
C SER A 75 -18.38 4.59 -1.97
N THR A 76 -18.05 4.53 -0.67
CA THR A 76 -18.34 5.58 0.31
C THR A 76 -17.56 6.86 -0.03
N LEU A 77 -16.26 6.73 -0.34
CA LEU A 77 -15.46 7.89 -0.76
C LEU A 77 -16.07 8.58 -1.97
N VAL A 78 -16.47 7.81 -2.98
CA VAL A 78 -17.08 8.34 -4.21
C VAL A 78 -18.44 9.01 -3.94
N SER A 79 -19.22 8.55 -2.95
CA SER A 79 -20.50 9.21 -2.61
C SER A 79 -20.31 10.58 -1.97
N GLU A 80 -19.27 10.78 -1.17
CA GLU A 80 -18.98 12.09 -0.56
C GLU A 80 -18.69 13.18 -1.61
N PHE A 81 -18.14 12.83 -2.78
CA PHE A 81 -17.87 13.78 -3.87
C PHE A 81 -19.08 14.07 -4.78
N LYS A 82 -20.18 13.34 -4.62
CA LYS A 82 -21.41 13.54 -5.41
C LYS A 82 -22.38 14.55 -4.76
N SER A 83 -22.07 14.98 -3.54
CA SER A 83 -22.82 15.96 -2.77
C SER A 83 -22.20 17.34 -2.88
#